data_AF-A0A3N1PW32-F1
#
_entry.id   AF-A0A3N1PW32-F1
#
_cell.length_a   1.000
_cell.length_b   1.000
_cell.length_c   1.000
_cell.angle_alpha   90.00
_cell.angle_beta   90.00
_cell.angle_gamma   90.00
#
_symmetry.space_group_name_H-M   'P 1'
#
loop_
_entity.id
_entity.type
_entity.pdbx_description
1 polymer ?
#
loop_
_entity_poly.entity_id
_entity_poly.type
_entity_poly.pdbx_seq_one_letter_code
_entity_poly.pdbx_strand_id
1 'polypeptide(L)' 'MTVFTAESTASSRHPQDWGRAVAVALNSLVAQSQNADTDLNTSELFGADLNLHIDELAGGARLSLTWTKTDTAD' A
#
# COMPACT_ATOMS: atom_id res chain seq x y z
N MET A 1 -4.05 -14.62 8.95
CA MET A 1 -4.10 -13.79 7.73
C MET A 1 -4.45 -12.38 8.15
N THR A 2 -3.50 -11.47 8.00
CA THR A 2 -3.61 -10.07 8.45
C THR A 2 -3.68 -9.17 7.24
N VAL A 3 -4.62 -8.23 7.22
CA VAL A 3 -4.80 -7.30 6.10
C VAL A 3 -4.32 -5.93 6.51
N PHE A 4 -3.38 -5.37 5.75
CA PHE A 4 -2.90 -4.02 5.88
C PHE A 4 -3.44 -3.20 4.71
N THR A 5 -3.91 -1.98 4.97
CA THR A 5 -4.35 -1.06 3.93
C THR A 5 -3.80 0.33 4.19
N ALA A 6 -3.31 0.98 3.15
CA ALA A 6 -2.78 2.34 3.21
C ALA A 6 -3.31 3.15 2.04
N GLU A 7 -3.50 4.44 2.27
CA GLU A 7 -4.13 5.31 1.29
C GLU A 7 -3.31 6.58 1.07
N SER A 8 -3.36 7.10 -0.14
CA SER A 8 -2.78 8.38 -0.51
C SER A 8 -3.60 9.05 -1.60
N THR A 9 -3.35 10.33 -1.83
CA THR A 9 -4.04 11.11 -2.87
C THR A 9 -3.04 11.69 -3.84
N ALA A 10 -3.35 11.62 -5.13
CA ALA A 10 -2.65 12.35 -6.18
C ALA A 10 -3.49 13.57 -6.61
N SER A 11 -2.83 14.71 -6.83
CA SER A 11 -3.48 15.94 -7.31
C SER A 11 -3.77 15.93 -8.82
N SER A 12 -3.27 14.93 -9.54
CA SER A 12 -3.46 14.75 -10.98
C SER A 12 -4.28 13.50 -11.24
N ARG A 13 -5.12 13.52 -12.27
CA ARG A 13 -5.84 12.35 -12.78
C ARG A 13 -5.03 11.58 -13.82
N HIS A 14 -3.84 12.06 -14.16
CA HIS A 14 -3.01 11.41 -15.15
C HIS A 14 -2.16 10.30 -14.51
N PRO A 15 -2.23 9.05 -15.00
CA PRO A 15 -1.55 7.91 -14.39
C PRO A 15 -0.05 8.08 -14.22
N GLN A 16 0.61 8.80 -15.12
CA GLN A 16 2.05 9.05 -15.04
C GLN A 16 2.48 9.88 -13.81
N ASP A 17 1.56 10.62 -13.19
CA ASP A 17 1.84 11.45 -12.02
C ASP A 17 1.66 10.71 -10.69
N TRP A 18 1.11 9.49 -10.72
CA TRP A 18 0.69 8.76 -9.53
C TRP A 18 1.83 8.07 -8.78
N GLY A 19 3.02 7.95 -9.39
CA GLY A 19 4.16 7.24 -8.81
C GLY A 19 4.51 7.74 -7.40
N ARG A 20 4.42 9.05 -7.15
CA ARG A 20 4.65 9.62 -5.82
C ARG A 20 3.60 9.18 -4.81
N ALA A 21 2.33 9.17 -5.20
CA ALA A 21 1.24 8.78 -4.31
C ALA A 21 1.32 7.28 -3.95
N VAL A 22 1.64 6.42 -4.92
CA VAL A 22 1.90 4.99 -4.68
C VAL A 22 3.06 4.82 -3.70
N ALA A 23 4.18 5.53 -3.88
CA ALA A 23 5.32 5.45 -2.97
C ALA A 23 4.95 5.86 -1.53
N VAL A 24 4.13 6.90 -1.36
CA VAL A 24 3.62 7.33 -0.05
C VAL A 24 2.69 6.27 0.57
N ALA A 25 1.79 5.69 -0.21
CA ALA A 25 0.91 4.62 0.27
C ALA A 25 1.72 3.38 0.68
N LEU A 26 2.71 2.97 -0.12
CA LEU A 26 3.59 1.85 0.19
C LEU A 26 4.38 2.08 1.47
N ASN A 27 4.97 3.26 1.66
CA ASN A 27 5.70 3.58 2.87
C ASN A 27 4.79 3.56 4.11
N SER A 28 3.56 4.06 3.96
CA SER A 28 2.55 4.05 5.02
C SER A 28 2.07 2.63 5.34
N LEU A 29 1.98 1.77 4.33
CA LEU A 29 1.64 0.36 4.48
C LEU A 29 2.71 -0.39 5.30
N VAL A 30 3.98 -0.20 4.96
CA VAL A 30 5.13 -0.78 5.69
C VAL A 30 5.18 -0.29 7.14
N ALA A 31 4.96 1.01 7.35
CA ALA A 31 4.93 1.56 8.70
C ALA A 31 3.78 0.95 9.53
N GLN A 32 2.58 0.80 8.94
CA GLN A 32 1.46 0.16 9.62
C GLN A 32 1.73 -1.30 9.96
N SER A 33 2.34 -2.06 9.04
CA SER A 33 2.65 -3.46 9.27
C SER A 33 3.70 -3.65 10.37
N GLN A 34 4.75 -2.82 10.41
CA GLN A 34 5.76 -2.87 11.48
C GLN A 34 5.22 -2.46 12.86
N ASN A 35 4.25 -1.54 12.92
CA ASN A 35 3.61 -1.18 14.19
C ASN A 35 2.68 -2.27 14.71
N ALA A 36 2.08 -3.07 13.82
CA ALA A 36 1.19 -4.17 14.19
C ALA A 36 1.94 -5.44 14.59
N ASP A 37 3.14 -5.64 14.05
CA ASP A 37 3.97 -6.82 14.26
C ASP A 37 5.45 -6.38 14.26
N THR A 38 6.06 -6.38 15.46
CA THR A 38 7.42 -5.85 15.68
C THR A 38 8.50 -6.67 14.95
N ASP A 39 8.22 -7.92 14.60
CA ASP A 39 9.12 -8.80 13.84
C ASP A 39 8.92 -8.73 12.32
N LEU A 40 7.99 -7.89 11.84
CA LEU A 40 7.65 -7.80 10.43
C LEU A 40 8.78 -7.11 9.65
N ASN A 41 9.53 -7.91 8.92
CA ASN A 41 10.65 -7.42 8.11
C ASN A 41 10.14 -6.90 6.76
N THR A 42 10.68 -5.78 6.26
CA THR A 42 10.35 -5.27 4.92
C THR A 42 10.61 -6.30 3.82
N SER A 43 11.47 -7.28 4.10
CA SER A 43 11.74 -8.41 3.21
C SER A 43 10.52 -9.31 2.94
N GLU A 44 9.51 -9.32 3.81
CA GLU A 44 8.25 -10.06 3.59
C GLU A 44 7.39 -9.49 2.46
N LEU A 45 7.68 -8.27 1.99
CA LEU A 45 7.06 -7.72 0.79
C LEU A 45 7.66 -8.28 -0.51
N PHE A 46 8.84 -8.90 -0.46
CA PHE A 46 9.42 -9.48 -1.66
C PHE A 46 8.63 -10.71 -2.08
N GLY A 47 8.08 -10.67 -3.30
CA GLY A 47 7.21 -11.73 -3.82
C GLY A 47 5.77 -11.66 -3.31
N ALA A 48 5.43 -10.68 -2.47
CA ALA A 48 4.06 -10.47 -2.03
C ALA A 48 3.21 -9.79 -3.11
N ASP A 49 1.97 -10.26 -3.27
CA ASP A 49 0.98 -9.58 -4.08
C ASP A 49 0.41 -8.36 -3.34
N LEU A 50 0.46 -7.22 -4.01
CA LEU A 50 -0.15 -5.97 -3.55
C LEU A 50 -1.33 -5.63 -4.46
N ASN A 51 -2.48 -5.36 -3.87
CA ASN A 51 -3.64 -4.86 -4.60
C ASN A 51 -3.62 -3.33 -4.58
N LEU A 52 -3.55 -2.70 -5.75
CA LEU A 52 -3.72 -1.27 -5.91
C LEU A 52 -5.11 -0.99 -6.49
N HIS A 53 -5.91 -0.26 -5.72
CA HIS A 53 -7.19 0.28 -6.16
C HIS A 53 -7.09 1.79 -6.34
N ILE A 54 -7.69 2.32 -7.41
CA ILE A 54 -7.63 3.74 -7.76
C ILE A 54 -9.05 4.26 -7.96
N ASP A 55 -9.42 5.26 -7.17
CA ASP A 55 -10.71 5.96 -7.27
C ASP A 55 -10.52 7.38 -7.79
N GLU A 56 -11.40 7.82 -8.68
CA GLU A 56 -11.43 9.22 -9.12
C GLU A 56 -11.95 10.12 -8.00
N LEU A 57 -11.23 11.24 -7.77
CA LEU A 57 -11.66 12.32 -6.89
C LEU A 57 -11.95 13.59 -7.71
N ALA A 58 -12.75 14.50 -7.16
CA ALA A 58 -13.11 15.77 -7.82
C ALA A 58 -11.88 16.59 -8.28
N GLY A 59 -10.73 16.46 -7.60
CA GLY A 59 -9.49 17.16 -7.91
C GLY A 59 -8.27 16.25 -8.15
N GLY A 60 -8.47 14.97 -8.46
CA GLY A 60 -7.35 14.04 -8.61
C GLY A 60 -7.76 12.58 -8.49
N ALA A 61 -6.95 11.76 -7.84
CA ALA A 61 -7.25 10.36 -7.57
C ALA A 61 -6.88 9.97 -6.14
N ARG A 62 -7.64 9.03 -5.56
CA ARG A 62 -7.29 8.30 -4.34
C ARG A 62 -6.65 6.99 -4.76
N LEU A 63 -5.56 6.63 -4.10
CA LEU A 63 -4.89 5.36 -4.28
C LEU A 63 -4.96 4.62 -2.96
N SER A 64 -5.43 3.38 -3.02
CA SER A 64 -5.54 2.48 -1.88
C SER A 64 -4.69 1.25 -2.18
N LEU A 65 -3.71 1.00 -1.32
CA LEU A 65 -2.81 -0.14 -1.42
C LEU A 65 -3.15 -1.13 -0.30
N THR A 66 -3.48 -2.35 -0.67
CA THR A 66 -3.84 -3.42 0.26
C THR A 66 -2.86 -4.57 0.14
N TRP A 67 -2.36 -5.04 1.27
CA TRP A 67 -1.56 -6.24 1.38
C TRP A 67 -2.23 -7.21 2.32
N THR A 68 -2.37 -8.45 1.86
CA THR A 68 -2.83 -9.53 2.71
C THR A 68 -1.65 -10.41 3.07
N LYS A 69 -1.15 -10.27 4.30
CA LYS A 69 -0.12 -11.15 4.86
C LYS A 69 -0.77 -12.48 5.19
N THR A 70 -0.51 -13.48 4.35
CA THR A 70 -0.76 -14.88 4.70
C THR A 70 0.31 -15.27 5.70
N ASP A 71 -0.10 -15.86 6.82
CA ASP A 71 0.86 -16.46 7.74
C ASP A 71 1.42 -17.67 6.99
N THR A 72 2.63 -17.55 6.45
CA THR A 72 3.30 -18.69 5.84
C THR A 72 3.69 -19.60 6.99
N ALA A 73 2.82 -20.55 7.30
CA ALA A 73 3.21 -21.72 8.06
C ALA A 73 4.22 -22.48 7.20
N ASP A 74 5.51 -22.30 7.50
CA ASP A 74 6.56 -23.25 7.18
C ASP A 74 7.01 -23.95 8.48
#